data_AF-A0A821GKM5-F1
#
_entry.id   AF-A0A821GKM5-F1
#
_cell.length_a   1.000
_cell.length_b   1.000
_cell.length_c   1.000
_cell.angle_alpha   90.00
_cell.angle_beta   90.00
_cell.angle_gamma   90.00
#
_symmetry.space_group_name_H-M   'P 1'
#
loop_
_entity.id
_entity.type
_entity.pdbx_description
1 polymer ?
#
loop_
_entity_poly.entity_id
_entity_poly.type
_entity_poly.pdbx_seq_one_letter_code
_entity_poly.pdbx_strand_id
1 'polypeptide(L)' 'CHTQNIIYVLTCPCGKFDYVGATTQSLHDRLIKHREHGNRIMHEFLLGEANIVRDLTRAKSKE' A
#
# COMPACT_ATOMS: atom_id res chain seq x y z
N CYS A 1 1.60 -19.34 0.78
CA CYS A 1 2.22 -19.45 2.12
C CYS A 1 1.12 -19.21 3.16
N HIS A 2 0.65 -20.28 3.81
CA HIS A 2 -0.48 -20.23 4.74
C HIS A 2 -0.07 -20.10 6.21
N THR A 3 1.21 -19.83 6.49
CA THR A 3 1.73 -19.68 7.85
C THR A 3 1.10 -18.47 8.53
N GLN A 4 0.60 -18.68 9.76
CA GLN A 4 -0.09 -17.71 10.59
C GLN A 4 0.63 -17.52 11.92
N ASN A 5 0.30 -16.46 12.66
CA ASN A 5 0.86 -16.15 13.98
C ASN A 5 2.39 -16.05 13.97
N ILE A 6 2.93 -15.32 13.00
CA ILE A 6 4.38 -15.16 12.81
C ILE A 6 4.83 -13.71 12.95
N ILE A 7 6.11 -13.57 13.27
CA ILE A 7 6.89 -12.36 13.08
C ILE A 7 7.62 -12.49 11.74
N TYR A 8 7.63 -11.43 10.94
CA TYR A 8 8.29 -11.39 9.63
C TYR A 8 9.09 -10.09 9.48
N VAL A 9 10.11 -10.16 8.63
CA VAL A 9 10.95 -9.01 8.25
C VAL A 9 10.82 -8.79 6.75
N LEU A 10 10.60 -7.55 6.34
CA LEU A 10 10.66 -7.10 4.95
C LEU A 10 11.89 -6.22 4.79
N THR A 11 12.83 -6.68 3.96
CA THR A 11 14.08 -5.98 3.70
C THR A 11 14.04 -5.33 2.33
N CYS A 12 14.40 -4.05 2.25
CA CYS A 12 14.66 -3.43 0.95
C CYS A 12 15.82 -4.17 0.28
N PRO A 13 15.73 -4.55 -1.02
CA PRO A 13 16.88 -5.10 -1.74
C PRO A 13 18.11 -4.17 -1.72
N CYS A 14 17.89 -2.87 -1.53
CA CYS A 14 18.92 -1.85 -1.34
C CYS A 14 19.65 -1.91 0.02
N GLY A 15 19.19 -2.75 0.96
CA GLY A 15 19.77 -2.94 2.29
C GLY A 15 19.61 -1.78 3.28
N LYS A 16 18.93 -0.70 2.90
CA LYS A 16 18.88 0.54 3.71
C LYS A 16 17.79 0.55 4.77
N PHE A 17 16.75 -0.26 4.59
CA PHE A 17 15.57 -0.24 5.45
C PHE A 17 15.04 -1.65 5.64
N ASP A 18 14.82 -2.00 6.91
CA ASP A 18 14.14 -3.21 7.33
C ASP A 18 12.85 -2.84 8.06
N TYR A 19 11.77 -3.52 7.71
CA TYR A 19 10.48 -3.43 8.40
C TYR A 19 10.21 -4.75 9.11
N VAL A 20 10.07 -4.68 10.44
CA VAL A 20 9.68 -5.83 11.26
C VAL A 20 8.19 -5.72 11.60
N GLY A 21 7.44 -6.80 11.37
CA GLY A 21 6.02 -6.85 11.65
C GLY A 21 5.59 -8.20 12.20
N ALA A 22 4.40 -8.23 12.79
CA ALA A 22 3.74 -9.46 13.22
C ALA A 22 2.36 -9.58 12.57
N THR A 23 1.86 -10.81 12.40
CA THR A 23 0.50 -11.03 11.91
C THR A 23 -0.11 -12.32 12.45
N THR A 24 -1.40 -12.25 12.78
CA THR A 24 -2.24 -13.40 13.10
C THR A 24 -2.92 -14.00 11.86
N GLN A 25 -2.92 -13.27 10.74
CA GLN A 25 -3.44 -13.73 9.45
C GLN A 25 -2.37 -14.54 8.70
N SER A 26 -2.73 -15.14 7.56
CA SER A 26 -1.73 -15.79 6.73
C SER A 26 -0.71 -14.74 6.24
N LEU A 27 0.57 -15.12 6.18
CA LEU A 27 1.60 -14.24 5.65
C LEU A 27 1.24 -13.75 4.23
N HIS A 28 0.67 -14.62 3.41
CA HIS A 28 0.21 -14.28 2.06
C HIS A 28 -0.80 -13.14 2.06
N ASP A 29 -1.87 -13.22 2.85
CA ASP A 29 -2.91 -12.19 2.88
C ASP A 29 -2.37 -10.87 3.45
N ARG A 30 -1.44 -10.97 4.41
CA ARG A 30 -0.77 -9.79 4.97
C ARG A 30 0.08 -9.06 3.93
N LEU A 31 0.81 -9.80 3.09
CA LEU A 31 1.63 -9.22 2.03
C LEU A 31 0.78 -8.61 0.92
N ILE A 32 -0.35 -9.21 0.56
CA ILE A 32 -1.32 -8.62 -0.39
C ILE A 32 -1.80 -7.26 0.12
N LYS A 33 -2.23 -7.17 1.39
CA LYS A 33 -2.68 -5.91 1.99
C LYS A 33 -1.59 -4.84 2.01
N HIS A 34 -0.34 -5.20 2.30
CA HIS A 34 0.79 -4.27 2.21
C HIS A 34 0.96 -3.72 0.79
N ARG A 35 0.86 -4.58 -0.23
CA ARG A 35 0.92 -4.15 -1.64
C ARG A 35 -0.23 -3.20 -2.00
N GLU A 36 -1.46 -3.55 -1.64
CA GLU A 36 -2.64 -2.71 -1.90
C GLU A 36 -2.51 -1.34 -1.23
N HIS A 37 -2.09 -1.32 0.03
CA HIS A 37 -1.89 -0.08 0.77
C HIS A 37 -0.75 0.77 0.18
N GLY A 38 0.37 0.15 -0.19
CA GLY A 38 1.48 0.81 -0.85
C GLY A 38 1.07 1.42 -2.19
N ASN A 39 0.37 0.65 -3.02
CA ASN A 39 -0.19 1.15 -4.28
C ASN A 39 -1.12 2.34 -4.05
N ARG A 40 -2.03 2.25 -3.08
CA ARG A 40 -2.92 3.38 -2.74
C ARG A 40 -2.12 4.63 -2.40
N ILE A 41 -1.10 4.53 -1.53
CA ILE A 41 -0.25 5.67 -1.18
C ILE A 41 0.46 6.23 -2.41
N MET A 42 1.01 5.36 -3.27
CA MET A 42 1.67 5.77 -4.52
C MET A 42 0.71 6.59 -5.40
N HIS A 43 -0.49 6.07 -5.67
CA HIS A 43 -1.48 6.74 -6.51
C HIS A 43 -2.01 8.04 -5.89
N GLU A 44 -2.29 8.05 -4.58
CA GLU A 44 -2.87 9.20 -3.90
C GLU A 44 -1.87 10.36 -3.71
N PHE A 45 -0.63 10.05 -3.30
CA PHE A 45 0.31 11.07 -2.85
C PHE A 45 1.50 11.29 -3.78
N LEU A 46 1.99 10.25 -4.45
CA LEU A 46 3.23 10.33 -5.24
C LEU A 46 2.96 10.57 -6.72
N LEU A 47 1.90 9.97 -7.24
CA LEU A 47 1.47 10.14 -8.63
C LEU A 47 0.38 11.21 -8.78
N GLY A 48 -0.23 11.65 -7.67
CA GLY A 48 -1.18 12.78 -7.65
C GLY A 48 -2.53 12.49 -8.32
N GLU A 49 -2.87 11.23 -8.57
CA GLU A 49 -4.11 10.84 -9.26
C GLU A 49 -5.37 11.22 -8.46
N ALA A 50 -5.27 11.27 -7.13
CA ALA A 50 -6.36 11.75 -6.27
C ALA A 50 -6.70 13.23 -6.53
N ASN A 51 -5.73 14.04 -6.96
CA ASN A 51 -5.97 15.45 -7.30
C ASN A 51 -6.62 15.57 -8.68
N ILE A 52 -6.21 14.74 -9.65
CA ILE A 52 -6.77 14.72 -11.01
C ILE A 52 -8.27 14.38 -10.97
N VAL A 53 -8.68 13.38 -10.18
CA VAL A 53 -10.09 13.00 -10.06
C VAL A 53 -10.91 14.11 -9.37
N ARG A 54 -10.36 14.79 -8.36
CA ARG A 54 -11.02 15.94 -7.69
C ARG A 54 -11.22 17.12 -8.64
N ASP A 55 -10.25 17.39 -9.51
CA ASP A 55 -10.36 18.48 -10.47
C ASP A 55 -11.37 18.17 -11.58
N LEU A 56 -11.39 16.93 -12.08
CA LEU A 56 -12.38 16.47 -13.06
C LEU A 56 -13.82 16.46 -12.53
N THR A 57 -14.03 16.04 -11.28
CA THR A 57 -15.36 16.07 -10.65
C THR A 57 -15.83 17.50 -10.38
N ARG A 58 -14.92 18.40 -10.00
CA ARG A 58 -15.24 19.83 -9.82
C ARG A 58 -15.55 20.54 -11.14
N ALA A 59 -14.89 20.15 -12.24
CA ALA A 59 -15.19 20.68 -13.57
C ALA A 59 -16.60 20.28 -14.04
N LYS A 60 -17.02 19.02 -13.81
CA LYS A 60 -18.36 18.53 -14.19
C LYS A 60 -19.53 19.10 -13.39
N SER A 61 -19.31 19.66 -12.19
CA SER A 61 -20.38 20.29 -11.39
C SER A 61 -20.62 21.76 -11.73
N LYS A 62 -19.92 22.32 -12.73
CA LYS A 62 -20.07 23.71 -13.19
C LYS A 62 -20.70 23.85 -14.58
N GLU A 63 -21.06 22.74 -15.22
CA GLU A 63 -21.90 22.66 -16.42
C GLU A 63 -23.33 22.26 -16.03
#